data_AF-A0A9R0S508-F1
#
_entry.id   AF-A0A9R0S508-F1
#
_cell.length_a   1.000
_cell.length_b   1.000
_cell.length_c   1.000
_cell.angle_alpha   90.00
_cell.angle_beta   90.00
_cell.angle_gamma   90.00
#
_symmetry.space_group_name_H-M   'P 1'
#
loop_
_entity.id
_entity.type
_entity.pdbx_description
1 polymer ?
#
loop_
_entity_poly.entity_id
_entity_poly.type
_entity_poly.pdbx_seq_one_letter_code
_entity_poly.pdbx_strand_id
1 'polypeptide(L)'
;MSSSSSSPPARRSVFDAAYIRAEFDAAGISPTFIPTIWKYVLQNPRCSDLDGVPSLSAAAYALLRNKFRPTTSTLTAAAESKDRTTTKLLIRLQVTA
;
A
#
# COMPACT_ATOMS: atom_id res chain seq x y z
N MET A 1 21.53 -1.93 29.22
CA MET A 1 21.15 -2.55 27.94
C MET A 1 20.16 -1.61 27.28
N SER A 2 20.63 -0.77 26.35
CA SER A 2 19.79 0.21 25.67
C SER A 2 19.18 -0.48 24.45
N SER A 3 17.88 -0.78 24.53
CA SER A 3 17.13 -1.35 23.42
C SER A 3 17.00 -0.29 22.33
N SER A 4 17.83 -0.40 21.28
CA SER A 4 17.72 0.41 20.08
C SER A 4 16.39 0.08 19.40
N SER A 5 15.35 0.90 19.62
CA SER A 5 14.10 0.76 18.88
C SER A 5 14.33 1.25 17.45
N SER A 6 14.82 0.39 16.56
CA SER A 6 14.81 0.71 15.14
C SER A 6 13.34 0.78 14.71
N SER A 7 12.87 1.96 14.33
CA SER A 7 11.58 2.09 13.66
C SER A 7 11.58 1.15 12.44
N PRO A 8 10.52 0.34 12.22
CA PRO A 8 10.47 -0.53 11.06
C PRO A 8 10.63 0.32 9.79
N PRO A 9 11.32 -0.21 8.76
CA PRO A 9 11.57 0.53 7.53
C PRO A 9 10.26 1.02 6.91
N ALA A 10 10.32 2.16 6.22
CA ALA A 10 9.14 2.80 5.66
C ALA A 10 8.40 1.89 4.67
N ARG A 11 7.11 1.69 4.97
CA ARG A 11 6.06 1.05 4.15
C ARG A 11 5.97 1.61 2.72
N ARG A 12 6.19 0.85 1.64
CA ARG A 12 5.85 1.32 0.27
C ARG A 12 4.41 0.99 -0.13
N SER A 13 3.86 1.72 -1.10
CA SER A 13 2.53 1.44 -1.65
C SER A 13 2.56 0.15 -2.46
N VAL A 14 1.53 -0.70 -2.37
CA VAL A 14 1.35 -1.82 -3.31
C VAL A 14 1.20 -1.36 -4.76
N PHE A 15 0.82 -0.09 -4.98
CA PHE A 15 0.70 0.51 -6.31
C PHE A 15 2.03 0.97 -6.91
N ASP A 16 3.14 0.89 -6.16
CA ASP A 16 4.49 1.00 -6.74
C ASP A 16 4.80 -0.29 -7.52
N ALA A 17 4.35 -0.33 -8.77
CA ALA A 17 4.38 -1.53 -9.60
C ALA A 17 5.78 -2.07 -9.86
N ALA A 18 6.78 -1.19 -9.97
CA ALA A 18 8.17 -1.60 -10.16
C ALA A 18 8.71 -2.26 -8.87
N TYR A 19 8.45 -1.64 -7.72
CA TYR A 19 8.92 -2.14 -6.44
C TYR A 19 8.26 -3.46 -6.02
N ILE A 20 6.92 -3.57 -6.13
CA ILE A 20 6.24 -4.82 -5.75
C ILE A 20 6.65 -5.99 -6.65
N ARG A 21 6.88 -5.75 -7.95
CA ARG A 21 7.37 -6.78 -8.86
C ARG A 21 8.77 -7.25 -8.48
N ALA A 22 9.69 -6.32 -8.25
CA ALA A 22 11.06 -6.65 -7.84
C ALA A 22 11.11 -7.46 -6.52
N GLU A 23 10.26 -7.10 -5.55
CA GLU A 23 10.17 -7.81 -4.27
C GLU A 23 9.54 -9.20 -4.39
N PHE A 24 8.55 -9.35 -5.27
CA PHE A 24 7.94 -10.66 -5.57
C PHE A 24 8.95 -11.57 -6.29
N ASP A 25 9.64 -11.05 -7.29
CA ASP A 25 10.67 -11.78 -8.04
C ASP A 25 11.81 -12.23 -7.11
N ALA A 26 12.31 -11.33 -6.25
CA ALA A 26 13.36 -11.63 -5.28
C ALA A 26 12.94 -12.68 -4.24
N ALA A 27 11.64 -12.76 -3.92
CA ALA A 27 11.08 -13.74 -3.00
C ALA A 27 10.63 -15.05 -3.69
N GLY A 28 10.80 -15.18 -5.02
CA GLY A 28 10.33 -16.33 -5.79
C GLY A 28 8.80 -16.46 -5.84
N ILE A 29 8.08 -15.35 -5.67
CA ILE A 29 6.62 -15.30 -5.68
C ILE A 29 6.15 -14.86 -7.06
N SER A 30 5.18 -15.57 -7.64
CA SER A 30 4.64 -15.23 -8.96
C SER A 30 4.06 -13.80 -9.00
N PRO A 31 4.50 -12.94 -9.94
CA PRO A 31 3.92 -11.61 -10.14
C PRO A 31 2.45 -11.63 -10.58
N THR A 32 1.91 -12.80 -10.96
CA THR A 32 0.50 -12.96 -11.37
C THR A 32 -0.51 -12.63 -10.26
N PHE A 33 -0.06 -12.62 -8.99
CA PHE A 33 -0.91 -12.23 -7.85
C PHE A 33 -1.04 -10.71 -7.67
N ILE A 34 -0.16 -9.89 -8.28
CA ILE A 34 -0.16 -8.43 -8.14
C ILE A 34 -1.51 -7.81 -8.54
N PRO A 35 -2.12 -8.16 -9.70
CA PRO A 35 -3.45 -7.66 -10.04
C PRO A 35 -4.53 -8.03 -9.01
N THR A 36 -4.47 -9.22 -8.40
CA THR A 36 -5.40 -9.65 -7.35
C THR A 36 -5.28 -8.79 -6.10
N ILE A 37 -4.04 -8.44 -5.71
CA ILE A 37 -3.76 -7.52 -4.59
C ILE A 37 -4.35 -6.14 -4.88
N TRP A 38 -4.11 -5.58 -6.07
CA TRP A 38 -4.66 -4.28 -6.45
C TRP A 38 -6.18 -4.28 -6.51
N LYS A 39 -6.78 -5.34 -7.07
CA LYS A 39 -8.23 -5.52 -7.10
C LYS A 39 -8.81 -5.51 -5.69
N TYR A 40 -8.20 -6.25 -4.76
CA TYR A 40 -8.62 -6.26 -3.36
C TYR A 40 -8.58 -4.86 -2.75
N VAL A 41 -7.47 -4.11 -2.91
CA VAL A 41 -7.34 -2.77 -2.33
C VAL A 41 -8.36 -1.78 -2.93
N LEU A 42 -8.61 -1.84 -4.23
CA LEU A 42 -9.60 -1.00 -4.91
C LEU A 42 -11.03 -1.31 -4.46
N GLN A 43 -11.35 -2.58 -4.22
CA GLN A 43 -12.66 -3.01 -3.72
C GLN A 43 -12.85 -2.72 -2.23
N ASN A 44 -11.76 -2.53 -1.49
CA ASN A 44 -11.75 -2.30 -0.05
C ASN A 44 -11.00 -0.99 0.27
N PRO A 45 -11.52 0.18 -0.11
CA PRO A 45 -10.79 1.46 -0.03
C PRO A 45 -10.45 1.90 1.40
N ARG A 46 -10.99 1.22 2.43
CA ARG A 46 -10.72 1.47 3.86
C ARG A 46 -9.86 0.38 4.51
N CYS A 47 -9.31 -0.56 3.73
CA CYS A 47 -8.43 -1.59 4.30
C CYS A 47 -7.16 -0.95 4.90
N SER A 48 -6.84 -1.33 6.13
CA SER A 48 -5.63 -0.92 6.85
C SER A 48 -4.42 -1.79 6.54
N ASP A 49 -4.67 -3.02 6.08
CA ASP A 49 -3.71 -4.08 5.84
C ASP A 49 -4.10 -4.88 4.59
N LEU A 50 -3.32 -5.94 4.31
CA LEU A 50 -3.40 -6.74 3.09
C LEU A 50 -3.74 -8.20 3.39
N ASP A 51 -4.19 -8.50 4.61
CA ASP A 51 -4.39 -9.88 5.06
C ASP A 51 -5.63 -10.51 4.43
N GLY A 52 -6.58 -9.69 3.95
CA GLY A 52 -7.78 -10.15 3.26
C GLY A 52 -7.61 -10.46 1.77
N VAL A 53 -6.43 -10.26 1.18
CA VAL A 53 -6.21 -10.62 -0.24
C VAL A 53 -6.36 -12.14 -0.37
N PRO A 54 -7.20 -12.67 -1.26
CA PRO A 54 -7.39 -14.12 -1.37
C PRO A 54 -6.22 -14.82 -2.07
N SER A 55 -6.07 -16.11 -1.78
CA SER A 55 -5.22 -17.05 -2.55
C SER A 55 -3.73 -16.73 -2.60
N LEU A 56 -3.21 -16.00 -1.60
CA LEU A 56 -1.77 -15.75 -1.48
C LEU A 56 -1.09 -16.86 -0.67
N SER A 57 0.19 -17.10 -0.96
CA SER A 57 1.04 -17.96 -0.12
C SER A 57 1.36 -17.27 1.21
N ALA A 58 1.75 -18.05 2.23
CA ALA A 58 2.19 -17.50 3.51
C ALA A 58 3.39 -16.54 3.37
N ALA A 59 4.32 -16.86 2.46
CA ALA A 59 5.46 -15.99 2.13
C ALA A 59 5.01 -14.66 1.52
N ALA A 60 4.00 -14.67 0.65
CA ALA A 60 3.44 -13.45 0.07
C ALA A 60 2.77 -12.57 1.13
N TYR A 61 1.97 -13.13 2.04
CA TYR A 61 1.41 -12.36 3.15
C TYR A 61 2.51 -11.75 4.05
N ALA A 62 3.55 -12.52 4.37
CA ALA A 62 4.67 -12.03 5.18
C ALA A 62 5.39 -10.86 4.49
N LEU A 63 5.67 -10.98 3.19
CA LEU A 63 6.27 -9.92 2.39
C LEU A 63 5.41 -8.65 2.37
N LEU A 64 4.10 -8.80 2.13
CA LEU A 64 3.15 -7.69 2.09
C LEU A 64 3.07 -6.95 3.43
N ARG A 65 2.94 -7.67 4.55
CA ARG A 65 2.90 -7.07 5.90
C ARG A 65 4.15 -6.26 6.21
N ASN A 66 5.31 -6.77 5.82
CA ASN A 66 6.60 -6.19 6.18
C ASN A 66 6.98 -5.00 5.30
N LYS A 67 6.71 -5.07 3.99
CA LYS A 67 7.23 -4.09 3.02
C LYS A 67 6.17 -3.18 2.41
N PHE A 68 4.88 -3.51 2.54
CA PHE A 68 3.83 -2.84 1.78
C PHE A 68 2.66 -2.33 2.63
N ARG A 69 1.97 -1.31 2.11
CA ARG A 69 0.71 -0.77 2.59
C ARG A 69 -0.26 -0.53 1.42
N PRO A 70 -1.59 -0.56 1.65
CA PRO A 70 -2.58 -0.29 0.60
C PRO A 70 -2.44 1.10 -0.03
N THR A 71 -2.22 2.13 0.80
CA THR A 71 -1.91 3.49 0.36
C THR A 71 -0.88 4.11 1.27
N THR A 72 -0.16 5.07 0.72
CA THR A 72 0.89 5.83 1.36
C THR A 72 0.55 7.30 1.53
N SER A 73 -0.49 7.77 0.86
CA SER A 73 -0.99 9.14 0.94
C SER A 73 -2.28 9.19 1.75
N THR A 74 -2.56 10.34 2.36
CA THR A 74 -3.78 10.56 3.16
C THR A 74 -4.52 11.77 2.63
N LEU A 75 -5.83 11.62 2.39
CA LEU A 75 -6.69 12.77 2.08
C LEU A 75 -6.85 13.62 3.35
N THR A 76 -6.43 14.89 3.28
CA THR A 76 -6.50 15.82 4.41
C THR A 76 -7.76 16.68 4.34
N ALA A 77 -8.15 17.10 3.14
CA ALA A 77 -9.37 17.86 2.92
C ALA A 77 -9.90 17.64 1.50
N ALA A 78 -11.21 17.86 1.32
CA ALA A 78 -11.86 17.93 0.03
C ALA A 78 -12.71 19.21 -0.02
N ALA A 79 -12.71 19.89 -1.16
CA ALA A 79 -13.53 21.07 -1.40
C ALA A 79 -14.23 20.96 -2.75
N GLU A 80 -15.53 21.17 -2.78
CA GLU A 80 -16.35 21.14 -3.99
C GLU A 80 -16.56 22.57 -4.52
N SER A 81 -16.60 22.72 -5.84
CA SER A 81 -17.04 23.96 -6.48
C SER A 81 -18.53 24.23 -6.19
N LYS A 82 -18.95 25.49 -6.34
CA LYS A 82 -20.35 25.89 -6.08
C LYS A 82 -21.37 25.11 -6.93
N ASP A 83 -21.00 24.77 -8.16
CA ASP A 83 -21.80 24.00 -9.11
C ASP A 83 -21.59 22.47 -8.98
N ARG A 84 -20.74 22.01 -8.05
CA ARG A 84 -20.40 20.60 -7.80
C ARG A 84 -19.81 19.84 -8.99
N THR A 85 -19.35 20.56 -10.03
CA THR A 85 -18.71 19.94 -11.20
C THR A 85 -17.24 19.63 -10.94
N THR A 86 -16.63 20.26 -9.94
CA THR A 86 -15.22 20.10 -9.60
C THR A 86 -15.04 19.77 -8.13
N THR A 87 -14.24 18.75 -7.83
CA THR A 87 -13.74 18.46 -6.48
C THR A 87 -12.23 18.66 -6.43
N LYS A 88 -11.76 19.49 -5.51
CA LYS A 88 -10.33 19.68 -5.20
C LYS A 88 -9.97 18.87 -3.97
N LEU A 89 -8.90 18.09 -4.06
CA LEU A 89 -8.41 17.23 -2.98
C LEU A 89 -7.08 17.77 -2.46
N LEU A 90 -6.98 17.98 -1.14
CA LEU A 90 -5.72 18.24 -0.46
C LEU A 90 -5.17 16.89 0.03
N ILE A 91 -4.10 16.43 -0.61
CA ILE A 91 -3.50 15.12 -0.33
C ILE A 91 -2.16 15.33 0.38
N ARG A 92 -2.01 14.70 1.55
CA ARG A 92 -0.73 14.58 2.25
C ARG A 92 0.04 13.41 1.67
N LEU A 93 1.17 13.71 1.05
CA LEU A 93 2.13 12.70 0.57
C LEU A 93 3.01 12.22 1.73
N GLN A 94 3.72 11.11 1.52
CA GLN A 94 4.69 10.63 2.50
C GLN A 94 5.81 11.64 2.69
N VAL A 95 6.21 11.86 3.94
CA VAL A 95 7.51 12.49 4.25
C VAL A 95 8.56 11.43 3.99
N THR A 96 9.33 11.59 2.92
CA THR A 96 10.57 10.83 2.74
C THR A 96 11.53 11.32 3.81
N ALA A 97 11.93 10.43 4.73
CA ALA A 97 13.02 10.68 5.67
C ALA A 97 14.36 10.42 4.97
#